data_AF-A0A5M8PDW9-F1
#
_entry.id   AF-A0A5M8PDW9-F1
#
_cell.length_a   1.000
_cell.length_b   1.000
_cell.length_c   1.000
_cell.angle_alpha   90.00
_cell.angle_beta   90.00
_cell.angle_gamma   90.00
#
_symmetry.space_group_name_H-M   'P 1'
#
loop_
_entity.id
_entity.type
_entity.pdbx_description
1 polymer ?
#
loop_
_entity_poly.entity_id
_entity_poly.type
_entity_poly.pdbx_seq_one_letter_code
_entity_poly.pdbx_strand_id
1 'polypeptide(L)'
;MRRGLVIFLVVNLLIIAFLVRSVSTLLSLLIEDAANDAIHRAELPAPNSPLIDGRPQLIPKIIHQTYVNDSVPERWRDAQQSCIDLHEDYEYKLWTDEKSHTFIATEYPWFLDTFANYSQPIQRADAIRYFILAHFGGVYIDLDYGCNRRLDPLLSYPAWVRKTVPTGISNDAMGATPQHPFFLRVIDSLMEYNKNWHLPYITVMYSTGPLFLSVIWKEYMASGDNVGDGLGGGRVRILMQEEEYNQHAWSFFSHHVGNSWHGSDAKLIFWMGRHWLMLTASGFLVAGVVGAGLWWVYGRVLLLGQMRGRPAPRGGCALWRRASLLKKDYELVERHEV
;
A
#
# COMPACT_ATOMS: atom_id res chain seq x y z
N MET A 1 -14.64 -6.35 -38.31
CA MET A 1 -14.23 -5.17 -37.50
C MET A 1 -13.07 -4.45 -38.20
N ARG A 2 -13.04 -3.11 -38.24
CA ARG A 2 -11.94 -2.36 -38.86
C ARG A 2 -10.64 -2.65 -38.08
N ARG A 3 -9.53 -3.00 -38.75
CA ARG A 3 -8.25 -3.39 -38.12
C ARG A 3 -7.81 -2.42 -37.00
N GLY A 4 -8.06 -1.13 -37.16
CA GLY A 4 -7.77 -0.11 -36.13
C GLY A 4 -8.55 -0.28 -34.82
N LEU A 5 -9.80 -0.77 -34.85
CA LEU A 5 -10.59 -1.05 -33.65
C LEU A 5 -9.99 -2.22 -32.87
N VAL A 6 -9.52 -3.26 -33.56
CA VAL A 6 -8.90 -4.43 -32.92
C VAL A 6 -7.60 -4.03 -32.22
N ILE A 7 -6.74 -3.26 -32.90
CA ILE A 7 -5.48 -2.77 -32.31
C ILE A 7 -5.76 -1.91 -31.07
N PHE A 8 -6.72 -0.99 -31.16
CA PHE A 8 -7.12 -0.16 -30.02
C PHE A 8 -7.57 -0.99 -28.81
N LEU A 9 -8.42 -2.00 -29.03
CA LEU A 9 -8.90 -2.87 -27.95
C LEU A 9 -7.77 -3.68 -27.32
N VAL A 10 -6.87 -4.24 -28.13
CA VAL A 10 -5.71 -5.02 -27.64
C VAL A 10 -4.78 -4.16 -26.79
N VAL A 11 -4.43 -2.95 -27.24
CA VAL A 11 -3.56 -2.04 -26.49
C VAL A 11 -4.19 -1.66 -25.15
N ASN A 12 -5.48 -1.32 -25.13
CA ASN A 12 -6.16 -0.99 -23.87
C ASN A 12 -6.23 -2.19 -22.93
N LEU A 13 -6.48 -3.39 -23.44
CA LEU A 13 -6.48 -4.61 -22.63
C LEU A 13 -5.11 -4.85 -21.98
N LEU A 14 -4.02 -4.67 -22.73
CA LEU A 14 -2.66 -4.81 -22.21
C LEU A 14 -2.36 -3.77 -21.11
N ILE A 15 -2.78 -2.52 -21.31
CA ILE A 15 -2.63 -1.46 -20.31
C ILE A 15 -3.43 -1.81 -19.03
N ILE A 16 -4.69 -2.20 -19.17
CA ILE A 16 -5.53 -2.58 -18.03
C ILE A 16 -4.93 -3.79 -17.31
N ALA A 17 -4.49 -4.82 -18.04
CA ALA A 17 -3.85 -5.99 -17.44
C ALA A 17 -2.57 -5.63 -16.68
N PHE A 18 -1.73 -4.74 -17.24
CA PHE A 18 -0.55 -4.21 -16.56
C PHE A 18 -0.90 -3.44 -15.29
N LEU A 19 -1.89 -2.54 -15.35
CA LEU A 19 -2.34 -1.78 -14.18
C LEU A 19 -2.87 -2.69 -13.09
N VAL A 20 -3.78 -3.63 -13.42
CA VAL A 20 -4.31 -4.61 -12.45
C VAL A 20 -3.19 -5.45 -11.85
N ARG A 21 -2.23 -5.92 -12.66
CA ARG A 21 -1.04 -6.65 -12.19
C ARG A 21 -0.20 -5.80 -11.24
N SER A 22 -0.04 -4.50 -11.52
CA SER A 22 0.79 -3.60 -10.70
C SER A 22 0.21 -3.31 -9.31
N VAL A 23 -1.12 -3.43 -9.15
CA VAL A 23 -1.81 -3.21 -7.86
C VAL A 23 -2.43 -4.48 -7.30
N SER A 24 -2.10 -5.67 -7.84
CA SER A 24 -2.79 -6.91 -7.51
C SER A 24 -2.70 -7.25 -6.02
N THR A 25 -1.57 -6.95 -5.38
CA THR A 25 -1.38 -7.18 -3.94
C THR A 25 -2.31 -6.30 -3.12
N LEU A 26 -2.42 -5.01 -3.45
CA LEU A 26 -3.33 -4.08 -2.79
C LEU A 26 -4.80 -4.48 -2.99
N LEU A 27 -5.17 -4.93 -4.19
CA LEU A 27 -6.50 -5.47 -4.46
C LEU A 27 -6.77 -6.74 -3.63
N SER A 28 -5.79 -7.61 -3.48
CA SER A 28 -5.92 -8.83 -2.68
C SER A 28 -6.10 -8.56 -1.19
N LEU A 29 -5.55 -7.45 -0.67
CA LEU A 29 -5.79 -7.03 0.71
C LEU A 29 -7.28 -6.73 0.96
N LEU A 30 -7.98 -6.12 0.00
CA LEU A 30 -9.41 -5.77 0.18
C LEU A 30 -10.32 -6.97 0.48
N ILE A 31 -9.89 -8.18 0.15
CA ILE A 31 -10.62 -9.43 0.36
C ILE A 31 -9.95 -10.36 1.38
N GLU A 32 -8.81 -9.95 1.94
CA GLU A 32 -8.08 -10.72 2.94
C GLU A 32 -8.69 -10.49 4.33
N ASP A 33 -9.22 -11.54 4.94
CA ASP A 33 -9.85 -11.48 6.26
C ASP A 33 -8.96 -12.02 7.39
N ALA A 34 -7.76 -12.53 7.07
CA ALA A 34 -6.79 -13.08 8.01
C ALA A 34 -7.31 -14.28 8.83
N ALA A 35 -8.44 -14.89 8.46
CA ALA A 35 -9.07 -15.96 9.24
C ALA A 35 -8.21 -17.22 9.36
N ASN A 36 -7.43 -17.54 8.32
CA ASN A 36 -6.58 -18.73 8.29
C ASN A 36 -5.46 -18.70 9.34
N ASP A 37 -5.00 -17.51 9.71
CA ASP A 37 -3.90 -17.31 10.66
C ASP A 37 -4.36 -16.66 11.97
N ALA A 38 -5.67 -16.48 12.14
CA ALA A 38 -6.27 -15.91 13.33
C ALA A 38 -5.83 -16.68 14.58
N ILE A 39 -5.55 -15.93 15.65
CA ILE A 39 -5.46 -16.45 17.00
C ILE A 39 -6.88 -16.45 17.53
N HIS A 40 -7.48 -17.64 17.68
CA HIS A 40 -8.83 -17.72 18.23
C HIS A 40 -8.80 -17.66 19.76
N ARG A 41 -9.84 -17.07 20.35
CA ARG A 41 -10.02 -17.06 21.81
C ARG A 41 -9.92 -18.45 22.45
N ALA A 42 -10.42 -19.48 21.77
CA ALA A 42 -10.36 -20.87 22.25
C ALA A 42 -8.92 -21.42 22.35
N GLU A 43 -7.98 -20.84 21.59
CA GLU A 43 -6.55 -21.17 21.67
C GLU A 43 -5.85 -20.44 22.81
N LEU A 44 -6.44 -19.41 23.41
CA LEU A 44 -5.81 -18.63 24.46
C LEU A 44 -6.27 -19.12 25.84
N PRO A 45 -5.33 -19.53 26.73
CA PRO A 45 -5.67 -19.86 28.12
C PRO A 45 -6.41 -18.72 28.81
N ALA A 46 -7.22 -18.99 29.83
CA ALA A 46 -7.79 -17.91 30.63
C ALA A 46 -6.68 -17.16 31.41
N PRO A 47 -6.90 -15.89 31.82
CA PRO A 47 -6.00 -15.22 32.77
C PRO A 47 -5.74 -16.10 34.00
N ASN A 48 -4.48 -16.17 34.45
CA ASN A 48 -4.02 -16.99 35.59
C ASN A 48 -4.24 -18.50 35.43
N SER A 49 -4.44 -19.01 34.21
CA SER A 49 -4.55 -20.44 33.95
C SER A 49 -3.18 -21.13 34.02
N PRO A 50 -3.07 -22.30 34.69
CA PRO A 50 -1.81 -23.08 34.71
C PRO A 50 -1.43 -23.63 33.31
N LEU A 51 -2.34 -23.56 32.34
CA LEU A 51 -2.06 -23.94 30.95
C LEU A 51 -1.08 -23.00 30.25
N ILE A 52 -0.82 -21.82 30.82
CA ILE A 52 0.17 -20.87 30.29
C ILE A 52 1.58 -21.46 30.43
N ASP A 53 1.91 -21.98 31.62
CA ASP A 53 3.24 -22.52 31.94
C ASP A 53 3.55 -23.83 31.19
N GLY A 54 2.51 -24.54 30.75
CA GLY A 54 2.63 -25.78 29.99
C GLY A 54 2.91 -25.58 28.49
N ARG A 55 2.96 -24.33 28.01
CA ARG A 55 3.16 -24.01 26.58
C ARG A 55 4.58 -23.55 26.28
N PRO A 56 5.07 -23.79 25.05
CA PRO A 56 6.32 -23.20 24.60
C PRO A 56 6.32 -21.67 24.77
N GLN A 57 7.44 -21.14 25.22
CA GLN A 57 7.69 -19.70 25.30
C GLN A 57 8.76 -19.36 24.27
N LEU A 58 8.33 -19.21 23.01
CA LEU A 58 9.21 -19.02 21.86
C LEU A 58 9.72 -17.58 21.77
N ILE A 59 8.81 -16.62 21.93
CA ILE A 59 9.15 -15.19 21.91
C ILE A 59 9.84 -14.81 23.23
N PRO A 60 11.00 -14.14 23.19
CA PRO A 60 11.67 -13.66 24.39
C PRO A 60 10.80 -12.74 25.24
N LYS A 61 10.93 -12.82 26.57
CA LYS A 61 10.24 -11.94 27.52
C LYS A 61 10.87 -10.55 27.57
N ILE A 62 10.71 -9.80 26.49
CA ILE A 62 11.23 -8.44 26.34
C ILE A 62 10.09 -7.56 25.80
N ILE A 63 9.80 -6.46 26.48
CA ILE A 63 8.87 -5.42 26.00
C ILE A 63 9.69 -4.27 25.43
N HIS A 64 9.36 -3.90 24.19
CA HIS A 64 9.96 -2.79 23.47
C HIS A 64 8.92 -1.71 23.22
N GLN A 65 9.27 -0.47 23.55
CA GLN A 65 8.50 0.70 23.16
C GLN A 65 9.44 1.76 22.59
N THR A 66 8.91 2.65 21.75
CA THR A 66 9.70 3.74 21.17
C THR A 66 9.14 5.10 21.57
N TYR A 67 10.04 6.04 21.80
CA TYR A 67 9.68 7.45 21.92
C TYR A 67 10.84 8.33 21.46
N VAL A 68 10.58 9.63 21.30
CA VAL A 68 11.62 10.58 20.86
C VAL A 68 12.79 10.61 21.87
N ASN A 69 12.49 10.52 23.17
CA ASN A 69 13.46 10.56 24.26
C ASN A 69 12.93 9.80 25.49
N ASP A 70 13.63 9.85 26.63
CA ASP A 70 13.22 9.13 27.84
C ASP A 70 12.06 9.82 28.61
N SER A 71 11.60 11.01 28.18
CA SER A 71 10.53 11.78 28.84
C SER A 71 9.15 11.47 28.25
N VAL A 72 8.62 10.27 28.52
CA VAL A 72 7.29 9.84 28.05
C VAL A 72 6.19 10.79 28.54
N PRO A 73 5.26 11.28 27.68
CA PRO A 73 4.17 12.18 28.07
C PRO A 73 3.21 11.57 29.09
N GLU A 74 2.65 12.41 29.98
CA GLU A 74 1.69 12.00 31.03
C GLU A 74 0.54 11.15 30.50
N ARG A 75 -0.04 11.55 29.35
CA ARG A 75 -1.18 10.83 28.74
C ARG A 75 -0.90 9.37 28.38
N TRP A 76 0.36 8.96 28.34
CA TRP A 76 0.81 7.61 28.00
C TRP A 76 1.55 6.91 29.13
N ARG A 77 1.78 7.60 30.27
CA ARG A 77 2.47 7.01 31.42
C ARG A 77 1.68 5.86 32.03
N ASP A 78 0.38 6.02 32.22
CA ASP A 78 -0.47 4.95 32.77
C ASP A 78 -0.46 3.71 31.87
N ALA A 79 -0.50 3.92 30.54
CA ALA A 79 -0.44 2.86 29.55
C ALA A 79 0.90 2.12 29.62
N GLN A 80 2.02 2.85 29.53
CA GLN A 80 3.37 2.31 29.68
C GLN A 80 3.52 1.52 30.99
N GLN A 81 3.13 2.12 32.12
CA GLN A 81 3.33 1.54 33.44
C GLN A 81 2.49 0.26 33.62
N SER A 82 1.27 0.21 33.09
CA SER A 82 0.44 -1.01 33.12
C SER A 82 1.13 -2.21 32.46
N CYS A 83 1.92 -2.00 31.41
CA CYS A 83 2.70 -3.05 30.78
C CYS A 83 3.92 -3.45 31.62
N ILE A 84 4.62 -2.49 32.24
CA ILE A 84 5.78 -2.77 33.09
C ILE A 84 5.35 -3.53 34.35
N ASP A 85 4.35 -3.03 35.07
CA ASP A 85 3.89 -3.60 36.35
C ASP A 85 3.32 -5.02 36.18
N LEU A 86 2.64 -5.29 35.07
CA LEU A 86 2.05 -6.61 34.82
C LEU A 86 3.09 -7.68 34.42
N HIS A 87 4.30 -7.25 34.03
CA HIS A 87 5.35 -8.08 33.46
C HIS A 87 6.70 -7.86 34.19
N GLU A 88 6.70 -7.95 35.52
CA GLU A 88 7.93 -7.79 36.34
C GLU A 88 9.09 -8.73 35.95
N ASP A 89 8.77 -9.87 35.33
CA ASP A 89 9.73 -10.85 34.82
C ASP A 89 10.20 -10.61 33.38
N TYR A 90 9.71 -9.54 32.72
CA TYR A 90 10.13 -9.16 31.37
C TYR A 90 11.20 -8.08 31.45
N GLU A 91 12.15 -8.12 30.51
CA GLU A 91 13.05 -6.98 30.30
C GLU A 91 12.26 -5.85 29.60
N TYR A 92 12.34 -4.63 30.13
CA TYR A 92 11.73 -3.46 29.51
C TYR A 92 12.78 -2.59 28.80
N LYS A 93 12.55 -2.25 27.53
CA LYS A 93 13.41 -1.36 26.75
C LYS A 93 12.61 -0.22 26.12
N LEU A 94 12.92 1.01 26.56
CA LEU A 94 12.51 2.23 25.86
C LEU A 94 13.60 2.66 24.87
N TRP A 95 13.25 2.65 23.59
CA TRP A 95 14.09 3.04 22.48
C TRP A 95 13.86 4.52 22.14
N THR A 96 14.85 5.35 22.43
CA THR A 96 14.87 6.76 22.07
C THR A 96 15.39 6.95 20.65
N ASP A 97 15.13 8.10 20.01
CA ASP A 97 15.69 8.41 18.70
C ASP A 97 17.22 8.22 18.65
N GLU A 98 17.93 8.62 19.72
CA GLU A 98 19.38 8.43 19.86
C GLU A 98 19.78 6.94 19.97
N LYS A 99 19.11 6.18 20.84
CA LYS A 99 19.37 4.73 21.01
C LYS A 99 19.09 3.98 19.70
N SER A 100 18.00 4.32 19.02
CA SER A 100 17.61 3.76 17.74
C SER A 100 18.63 4.07 16.64
N HIS A 101 19.08 5.32 16.54
CA HIS A 101 20.11 5.70 15.57
C HIS A 101 21.43 4.94 15.82
N THR A 102 21.90 4.90 17.06
CA THR A 102 23.11 4.15 17.44
C THR A 102 22.98 2.67 17.12
N PHE A 103 21.84 2.05 17.45
CA PHE A 103 21.58 0.65 17.13
C PHE A 103 21.63 0.36 15.63
N ILE A 104 20.98 1.18 14.80
CA ILE A 104 21.06 1.02 13.34
C ILE A 104 22.50 1.24 12.84
N ALA A 105 23.20 2.26 13.35
CA ALA A 105 24.58 2.54 12.94
C ALA A 105 25.55 1.39 13.27
N THR A 106 25.32 0.70 14.39
CA THR A 106 26.17 -0.41 14.85
C THR A 106 25.79 -1.74 14.21
N GLU A 107 24.52 -2.13 14.23
CA GLU A 107 24.07 -3.48 13.85
C GLU A 107 23.62 -3.57 12.38
N TYR A 108 23.16 -2.45 11.80
CA TYR A 108 22.62 -2.38 10.43
C TYR A 108 23.17 -1.18 9.65
N PRO A 109 24.50 -1.00 9.56
CA PRO A 109 25.11 0.20 8.97
C PRO A 109 24.69 0.43 7.51
N TRP A 110 24.33 -0.63 6.79
CA TRP A 110 23.82 -0.55 5.42
C TRP A 110 22.49 0.21 5.31
N PHE A 111 21.70 0.28 6.39
CA PHE A 111 20.41 0.96 6.42
C PHE A 111 20.48 2.38 7.00
N LEU A 112 21.61 2.77 7.60
CA LEU A 112 21.74 4.01 8.37
C LEU A 112 21.35 5.25 7.56
N ASP A 113 21.82 5.34 6.31
CA ASP A 113 21.51 6.49 5.45
C ASP A 113 20.01 6.60 5.15
N THR A 114 19.32 5.47 4.91
CA THR A 114 17.86 5.46 4.73
C THR A 114 17.15 5.86 6.02
N PHE A 115 17.58 5.29 7.15
CA PHE A 115 16.98 5.57 8.46
C PHE A 115 17.09 7.06 8.84
N ALA A 116 18.28 7.64 8.68
CA ALA A 116 18.53 9.04 9.00
C ALA A 116 17.76 10.02 8.09
N ASN A 117 17.57 9.66 6.81
CA ASN A 117 16.97 10.53 5.81
C ASN A 117 15.45 10.32 5.61
N TYR A 118 14.78 9.54 6.46
CA TYR A 118 13.32 9.48 6.43
C TYR A 118 12.68 10.86 6.64
N SER A 119 11.74 11.20 5.75
CA SER A 119 11.13 12.53 5.70
C SER A 119 10.26 12.87 6.91
N GLN A 120 9.62 11.87 7.52
CA GLN A 120 8.75 12.02 8.68
C GLN A 120 9.36 11.27 9.87
N PRO A 121 9.39 11.85 11.09
CA PRO A 121 9.89 11.17 12.28
C PRO A 121 9.23 9.82 12.57
N ILE A 122 7.91 9.72 12.34
CA ILE A 122 7.17 8.47 12.54
C ILE A 122 7.68 7.32 11.67
N GLN A 123 8.24 7.60 10.48
CA GLN A 123 8.83 6.56 9.63
C GLN A 123 10.04 5.89 10.30
N ARG A 124 10.82 6.64 11.11
CA ARG A 124 11.92 6.06 11.91
C ARG A 124 11.38 5.19 13.04
N ALA A 125 10.33 5.64 13.73
CA ALA A 125 9.67 4.85 14.78
C ALA A 125 9.00 3.57 14.24
N ASP A 126 8.45 3.63 13.02
CA ASP A 126 7.93 2.47 12.29
C ASP A 126 9.04 1.52 11.82
N ALA A 127 10.15 2.04 11.30
CA ALA A 127 11.25 1.21 10.83
C ALA A 127 11.94 0.49 11.99
N ILE A 128 12.27 1.22 13.06
CA ILE A 128 13.07 0.68 14.17
C ILE A 128 12.39 -0.50 14.87
N ARG A 129 11.06 -0.49 15.03
CA ARG A 129 10.32 -1.59 15.66
C ARG A 129 10.50 -2.92 14.91
N TYR A 130 10.69 -2.89 13.58
CA TYR A 130 10.97 -4.09 12.80
C TYR A 130 12.39 -4.60 13.02
N PHE A 131 13.39 -3.71 13.04
CA PHE A 131 14.77 -4.10 13.33
C PHE A 131 14.93 -4.63 14.75
N ILE A 132 14.25 -4.03 15.73
CA ILE A 132 14.25 -4.50 17.12
C ILE A 132 13.72 -5.93 17.19
N LEU A 133 12.55 -6.21 16.59
CA LEU A 133 11.96 -7.55 16.59
C LEU A 133 12.82 -8.55 15.80
N ALA A 134 13.40 -8.16 14.67
CA ALA A 134 14.30 -9.01 13.91
C ALA A 134 15.57 -9.36 14.69
N HIS A 135 16.11 -8.43 15.48
CA HIS A 135 17.36 -8.62 16.20
C HIS A 135 17.17 -9.32 17.54
N PHE A 136 16.33 -8.77 18.41
CA PHE A 136 16.13 -9.24 19.78
C PHE A 136 14.96 -10.22 19.92
N GLY A 137 14.03 -10.24 18.96
CA GLY A 137 12.70 -10.79 19.18
C GLY A 137 11.92 -9.93 20.17
N GLY A 138 11.07 -10.57 20.97
CA GLY A 138 10.30 -9.89 22.01
C GLY A 138 8.95 -9.39 21.52
N VAL A 139 8.38 -8.46 22.28
CA VAL A 139 7.08 -7.84 22.00
C VAL A 139 7.25 -6.33 21.88
N TYR A 140 6.89 -5.78 20.73
CA TYR A 140 6.79 -4.34 20.51
C TYR A 140 5.37 -3.86 20.79
N ILE A 141 5.22 -2.72 21.49
CA ILE A 141 3.94 -2.10 21.83
C ILE A 141 4.08 -0.57 21.73
N ASP A 142 3.22 0.10 20.96
CA ASP A 142 3.18 1.57 20.93
C ASP A 142 2.79 2.14 22.32
N LEU A 143 3.27 3.35 22.64
CA LEU A 143 3.08 3.96 23.96
C LEU A 143 1.63 4.34 24.28
N ASP A 144 0.78 4.42 23.27
CA ASP A 144 -0.65 4.61 23.40
C ASP A 144 -1.42 3.30 23.65
N TYR A 145 -0.71 2.20 23.89
CA TYR A 145 -1.28 0.93 24.34
C TYR A 145 -0.82 0.56 25.75
N GLY A 146 -1.81 0.28 26.61
CA GLY A 146 -1.58 -0.35 27.90
C GLY A 146 -1.80 -1.85 27.86
N CYS A 147 -1.41 -2.55 28.93
CA CYS A 147 -1.57 -3.99 29.07
C CYS A 147 -2.60 -4.29 30.16
N ASN A 148 -3.66 -5.01 29.79
CA ASN A 148 -4.71 -5.47 30.70
C ASN A 148 -4.52 -6.93 31.13
N ARG A 149 -3.65 -7.66 30.43
CA ARG A 149 -3.41 -9.10 30.62
C ARG A 149 -1.97 -9.45 30.28
N ARG A 150 -1.43 -10.44 31.00
CA ARG A 150 -0.12 -11.01 30.72
C ARG A 150 0.00 -11.52 29.29
N LEU A 151 1.11 -11.20 28.63
CA LEU A 151 1.40 -11.52 27.22
C LEU A 151 1.91 -12.95 27.00
N ASP A 152 2.21 -13.70 28.09
CA ASP A 152 2.72 -15.08 28.06
C ASP A 152 1.93 -16.03 27.13
N PRO A 153 0.59 -15.95 27.02
CA PRO A 153 -0.18 -16.74 26.05
C PRO A 153 0.22 -16.52 24.58
N LEU A 154 0.70 -15.32 24.24
CA LEU A 154 1.10 -14.94 22.88
C LEU A 154 2.55 -15.33 22.58
N LEU A 155 3.36 -15.65 23.60
CA LEU A 155 4.75 -16.05 23.42
C LEU A 155 4.90 -17.46 22.81
N SER A 156 3.81 -18.22 22.74
CA SER A 156 3.79 -19.56 22.14
C SER A 156 3.76 -19.58 20.61
N TYR A 157 3.64 -18.42 19.97
CA TYR A 157 3.68 -18.27 18.52
C TYR A 157 5.07 -17.79 18.08
N PRO A 158 5.58 -18.18 16.90
CA PRO A 158 6.88 -17.72 16.43
C PRO A 158 6.84 -16.23 16.02
N ALA A 159 5.72 -15.77 15.50
CA ALA A 159 5.39 -14.35 15.39
C ALA A 159 3.89 -14.12 15.49
N TRP A 160 3.51 -12.93 15.95
CA TRP A 160 2.16 -12.44 15.88
C TRP A 160 2.10 -10.94 15.60
N VAL A 161 1.04 -10.51 14.94
CA VAL A 161 0.73 -9.10 14.64
C VAL A 161 -0.76 -8.87 14.81
N ARG A 162 -1.19 -7.62 14.92
CA ARG A 162 -2.62 -7.31 14.99
C ARG A 162 -3.25 -7.17 13.63
N LYS A 163 -4.53 -7.55 13.51
CA LYS A 163 -5.37 -7.12 12.40
C LYS A 163 -5.66 -5.63 12.48
N THR A 164 -5.70 -4.95 11.33
CA THR A 164 -6.11 -3.54 11.22
C THR A 164 -7.39 -3.40 10.40
N VAL A 165 -8.09 -2.28 10.60
CA VAL A 165 -9.32 -1.92 9.90
C VAL A 165 -9.01 -0.75 8.95
N PRO A 166 -9.48 -0.79 7.69
CA PRO A 166 -10.42 -1.77 7.12
C PRO A 166 -9.81 -3.08 6.63
N THR A 167 -8.49 -3.15 6.38
CA THR A 167 -7.84 -4.37 5.89
C THR A 167 -6.36 -4.43 6.27
N GLY A 168 -5.85 -5.65 6.44
CA GLY A 168 -4.44 -5.94 6.62
C GLY A 168 -4.06 -6.11 8.09
N ILE A 169 -2.79 -5.84 8.37
CA ILE A 169 -2.19 -5.93 9.69
C ILE A 169 -1.64 -4.58 10.14
N SER A 170 -1.62 -4.37 11.46
CA SER A 170 -1.05 -3.18 12.08
C SER A 170 0.37 -3.44 12.57
N ASN A 171 1.12 -2.35 12.75
CA ASN A 171 2.49 -2.38 13.25
C ASN A 171 2.62 -1.82 14.67
N ASP A 172 1.52 -1.67 15.40
CA ASP A 172 1.44 -0.99 16.70
C ASP A 172 1.60 -1.92 17.91
N ALA A 173 1.27 -3.21 17.77
CA ALA A 173 1.58 -4.26 18.73
C ALA A 173 1.92 -5.55 17.96
N MET A 174 3.10 -6.10 18.21
CA MET A 174 3.65 -7.22 17.48
C MET A 174 4.58 -8.03 18.38
N GLY A 175 4.71 -9.33 18.13
CA GLY A 175 5.71 -10.16 18.79
C GLY A 175 6.40 -11.09 17.80
N ALA A 176 7.67 -11.42 18.06
CA ALA A 176 8.46 -12.29 17.19
C ALA A 176 9.57 -13.00 17.94
N THR A 177 9.95 -14.19 17.48
CA THR A 177 11.25 -14.76 17.78
C THR A 177 12.34 -13.93 17.10
N PRO A 178 13.56 -13.86 17.66
CA PRO A 178 14.68 -13.24 16.95
C PRO A 178 14.90 -13.94 15.61
N GLN A 179 15.29 -13.16 14.60
CA GLN A 179 15.52 -13.60 13.22
C GLN A 179 14.30 -14.23 12.54
N HIS A 180 13.07 -13.91 12.98
CA HIS A 180 11.87 -14.42 12.34
C HIS A 180 11.83 -14.00 10.84
N PRO A 181 11.63 -14.95 9.90
CA PRO A 181 11.79 -14.71 8.47
C PRO A 181 10.89 -13.61 7.91
N PHE A 182 9.68 -13.45 8.44
CA PHE A 182 8.82 -12.33 8.08
C PHE A 182 9.46 -10.97 8.39
N PHE A 183 10.00 -10.77 9.60
CA PHE A 183 10.59 -9.48 9.98
C PHE A 183 11.92 -9.21 9.27
N LEU A 184 12.68 -10.26 8.94
CA LEU A 184 13.85 -10.13 8.04
C LEU A 184 13.43 -9.62 6.66
N ARG A 185 12.39 -10.20 6.07
CA ARG A 185 11.84 -9.72 4.81
C ARG A 185 11.33 -8.28 4.90
N VAL A 186 10.70 -7.91 6.02
CA VAL A 186 10.23 -6.54 6.25
C VAL A 186 11.39 -5.56 6.24
N ILE A 187 12.47 -5.80 7.01
CA ILE A 187 13.61 -4.87 7.07
C ILE A 187 14.36 -4.78 5.73
N ASP A 188 14.50 -5.89 5.01
CA ASP A 188 15.13 -5.93 3.68
C ASP A 188 14.32 -5.13 2.63
N SER A 189 13.00 -5.02 2.82
CA SER A 189 12.11 -4.32 1.88
C SER A 189 12.03 -2.81 2.12
N LEU A 190 12.40 -2.30 3.31
CA LEU A 190 12.17 -0.90 3.70
C LEU A 190 12.77 0.11 2.72
N MET A 191 14.00 -0.15 2.22
CA MET A 191 14.69 0.77 1.30
C MET A 191 13.92 0.95 -0.02
N GLU A 192 13.35 -0.13 -0.57
CA GLU A 192 12.57 -0.08 -1.81
C GLU A 192 11.27 0.72 -1.65
N TYR A 193 10.71 0.71 -0.44
CA TYR A 193 9.45 1.39 -0.11
C TYR A 193 9.63 2.82 0.40
N ASN A 194 10.86 3.31 0.55
CA ASN A 194 11.14 4.73 0.87
C ASN A 194 10.81 5.66 -0.31
N LYS A 195 9.52 5.84 -0.58
CA LYS A 195 8.96 6.66 -1.66
C LYS A 195 8.19 7.85 -1.07
N ASN A 196 8.39 9.03 -1.64
CA ASN A 196 7.61 10.21 -1.28
C ASN A 196 6.36 10.32 -2.17
N TRP A 197 5.17 10.24 -1.57
CA TRP A 197 3.89 10.30 -2.27
C TRP A 197 3.25 11.69 -2.22
N HIS A 198 4.01 12.72 -1.81
CA HIS A 198 3.60 14.12 -1.59
C HIS A 198 2.54 14.34 -0.51
N LEU A 199 1.77 13.32 -0.16
CA LEU A 199 0.88 13.29 1.00
C LEU A 199 1.59 12.56 2.15
N PRO A 200 1.95 13.25 3.25
CA PRO A 200 2.63 12.64 4.39
C PRO A 200 1.94 11.37 4.90
N TYR A 201 0.61 11.34 4.98
CA TYR A 201 -0.16 10.20 5.46
C TYR A 201 0.03 8.97 4.58
N ILE A 202 -0.09 9.11 3.27
CA ILE A 202 0.14 8.01 2.33
C ILE A 202 1.60 7.58 2.38
N THR A 203 2.51 8.56 2.45
CA THR A 203 3.96 8.33 2.56
C THR A 203 4.27 7.45 3.76
N VAL A 204 3.84 7.85 4.97
CA VAL A 204 4.03 7.09 6.20
C VAL A 204 3.42 5.69 6.10
N MET A 205 2.13 5.60 5.76
CA MET A 205 1.41 4.33 5.71
C MET A 205 2.07 3.32 4.76
N TYR A 206 2.55 3.77 3.60
CA TYR A 206 3.04 2.91 2.53
C TYR A 206 4.57 2.75 2.49
N SER A 207 5.33 3.56 3.22
CA SER A 207 6.79 3.38 3.32
C SER A 207 7.21 2.44 4.44
N THR A 208 6.58 2.60 5.61
CA THR A 208 7.04 1.99 6.86
C THR A 208 5.87 1.58 7.76
N GLY A 209 4.69 2.17 7.57
CA GLY A 209 3.53 1.95 8.41
C GLY A 209 2.73 0.67 8.10
N PRO A 210 1.49 0.57 8.62
CA PRO A 210 0.64 -0.61 8.49
C PRO A 210 0.38 -1.09 7.06
N LEU A 211 0.25 -0.18 6.09
CA LEU A 211 -0.05 -0.59 4.71
C LEU A 211 1.19 -1.22 4.04
N PHE A 212 2.38 -0.69 4.29
CA PHE A 212 3.64 -1.33 3.92
C PHE A 212 3.73 -2.74 4.51
N LEU A 213 3.58 -2.86 5.83
CA LEU A 213 3.66 -4.15 6.53
C LEU A 213 2.66 -5.18 5.98
N SER A 214 1.44 -4.72 5.68
CA SER A 214 0.37 -5.55 5.09
C SER A 214 0.71 -6.06 3.70
N VAL A 215 1.35 -5.23 2.87
CA VAL A 215 1.81 -5.65 1.53
C VAL A 215 2.89 -6.72 1.66
N ILE A 216 3.90 -6.50 2.50
CA ILE A 216 4.96 -7.49 2.72
C ILE A 216 4.39 -8.79 3.28
N TRP A 217 3.40 -8.73 4.16
CA TRP A 217 2.71 -9.91 4.69
C TRP A 217 1.99 -10.70 3.60
N LYS A 218 1.25 -10.04 2.70
CA LYS A 218 0.62 -10.74 1.55
C LYS A 218 1.64 -11.41 0.64
N GLU A 219 2.75 -10.74 0.37
CA GLU A 219 3.79 -11.32 -0.48
C GLU A 219 4.55 -12.46 0.22
N TYR A 220 4.71 -12.38 1.53
CA TYR A 220 5.27 -13.43 2.38
C TYR A 220 4.39 -14.68 2.44
N MET A 221 3.08 -14.50 2.51
CA MET A 221 2.13 -15.61 2.35
C MET A 221 2.19 -16.21 0.95
N ALA A 222 2.29 -15.36 -0.08
CA ALA A 222 2.34 -15.81 -1.47
C ALA A 222 3.62 -16.59 -1.83
N SER A 223 4.74 -16.37 -1.12
CA SER A 223 5.96 -17.18 -1.29
C SER A 223 5.88 -18.56 -0.64
N GLY A 224 4.86 -18.81 0.20
CA GLY A 224 4.71 -20.08 0.91
C GLY A 224 5.53 -20.19 2.21
N ASP A 225 6.18 -19.10 2.63
CA ASP A 225 7.04 -19.06 3.82
C ASP A 225 6.24 -18.96 5.13
N ASN A 226 4.97 -18.54 5.06
CA ASN A 226 4.09 -18.34 6.22
C ASN A 226 3.55 -19.67 6.80
N VAL A 227 4.45 -20.52 7.29
CA VAL A 227 4.13 -21.87 7.80
C VAL A 227 4.90 -22.22 9.07
N GLY A 228 4.30 -23.09 9.91
CA GLY A 228 4.90 -23.62 11.13
C GLY A 228 4.75 -22.72 12.36
N ASP A 229 4.08 -23.23 13.40
CA ASP A 229 3.88 -22.55 14.70
C ASP A 229 4.95 -22.92 15.75
N GLY A 230 5.91 -23.78 15.40
CA GLY A 230 6.96 -24.25 16.31
C GLY A 230 8.18 -23.32 16.40
N LEU A 231 9.17 -23.73 17.20
CA LEU A 231 10.46 -23.05 17.25
C LEU A 231 11.13 -23.04 15.86
N GLY A 232 11.48 -21.85 15.37
CA GLY A 232 12.01 -21.67 14.01
C GLY A 232 10.97 -21.71 12.90
N GLY A 233 9.67 -21.78 13.25
CA GLY A 233 8.57 -21.61 12.30
C GLY A 233 8.50 -20.18 11.75
N GLY A 234 7.99 -20.02 10.54
CA GLY A 234 7.84 -18.72 9.87
C GLY A 234 6.42 -18.15 9.94
N ARG A 235 5.48 -18.84 10.59
CA ARG A 235 4.08 -18.45 10.58
C ARG A 235 3.81 -17.19 11.41
N VAL A 236 3.21 -16.19 10.79
CA VAL A 236 2.73 -14.97 11.44
C VAL A 236 1.27 -15.16 11.82
N ARG A 237 0.99 -15.18 13.12
CA ARG A 237 -0.36 -15.34 13.67
C ARG A 237 -1.05 -13.99 13.90
N ILE A 238 -2.36 -13.94 13.73
CA ILE A 238 -3.10 -12.68 13.65
C ILE A 238 -4.00 -12.50 14.86
N LEU A 239 -3.72 -11.47 15.67
CA LEU A 239 -4.56 -11.07 16.79
C LEU A 239 -5.75 -10.25 16.30
N MET A 240 -6.97 -10.73 16.53
CA MET A 240 -8.19 -10.14 15.97
C MET A 240 -8.69 -8.96 16.80
N GLN A 241 -9.04 -7.85 16.15
CA GLN A 241 -9.34 -6.59 16.83
C GLN A 241 -10.68 -6.59 17.58
N GLU A 242 -11.73 -7.25 17.05
CA GLU A 242 -13.10 -7.15 17.56
C GLU A 242 -13.29 -7.79 18.94
N GLU A 243 -12.47 -8.79 19.27
CA GLU A 243 -12.66 -9.57 20.48
C GLU A 243 -11.57 -9.26 21.56
N GLU A 244 -10.37 -8.84 21.18
CA GLU A 244 -9.21 -8.90 22.08
C GLU A 244 -8.73 -7.55 22.64
N TYR A 245 -9.40 -6.43 22.30
CA TYR A 245 -8.71 -5.13 22.32
C TYR A 245 -9.17 -4.05 23.30
N ASN A 246 -10.45 -3.93 23.67
CA ASN A 246 -10.81 -2.87 24.64
C ASN A 246 -12.21 -2.93 25.26
N GLN A 247 -12.90 -4.06 25.13
CA GLN A 247 -14.32 -4.13 25.53
C GLN A 247 -14.62 -5.31 26.43
N HIS A 248 -13.60 -6.11 26.76
CA HIS A 248 -13.77 -7.31 27.53
C HIS A 248 -12.65 -7.50 28.54
N ALA A 249 -12.99 -8.10 29.67
CA ALA A 249 -12.04 -8.41 30.75
C ALA A 249 -10.90 -9.37 30.33
N TRP A 250 -10.98 -9.95 29.14
CA TRP A 250 -10.01 -10.90 28.62
C TRP A 250 -9.08 -10.30 27.54
N SER A 251 -9.30 -9.04 27.17
CA SER A 251 -8.49 -8.29 26.21
C SER A 251 -7.05 -8.13 26.69
N PHE A 252 -6.07 -8.21 25.78
CA PHE A 252 -4.66 -8.01 26.13
C PHE A 252 -4.29 -6.55 26.34
N PHE A 253 -4.85 -5.69 25.51
CA PHE A 253 -4.43 -4.31 25.42
C PHE A 253 -5.55 -3.35 25.85
N SER A 254 -5.18 -2.14 26.18
CA SER A 254 -6.06 -0.97 26.24
C SER A 254 -5.56 0.10 25.28
N HIS A 255 -6.48 0.77 24.58
CA HIS A 255 -6.15 1.85 23.64
C HIS A 255 -6.33 3.24 24.24
N HIS A 256 -5.28 4.05 24.12
CA HIS A 256 -5.25 5.48 24.39
C HIS A 256 -5.10 6.26 23.07
N VAL A 257 -5.26 7.58 23.08
CA VAL A 257 -5.23 8.37 21.84
C VAL A 257 -3.81 8.45 21.26
N GLY A 258 -3.64 7.85 20.08
CA GLY A 258 -2.35 7.64 19.39
C GLY A 258 -2.05 8.43 18.11
N ASN A 259 -2.88 9.42 17.77
CA ASN A 259 -2.86 10.08 16.46
C ASN A 259 -1.86 11.26 16.34
N SER A 260 -0.75 11.21 17.06
CA SER A 260 0.17 12.35 17.22
C SER A 260 0.86 12.80 15.93
N TRP A 261 0.97 11.92 14.93
CA TRP A 261 1.60 12.20 13.64
C TRP A 261 0.60 12.65 12.55
N HIS A 262 -0.72 12.61 12.83
CA HIS A 262 -1.74 12.96 11.83
C HIS A 262 -1.72 14.46 11.49
N GLY A 263 -1.42 14.77 10.22
CA GLY A 263 -1.51 16.12 9.65
C GLY A 263 -2.90 16.48 9.13
N SER A 264 -2.98 17.62 8.42
CA SER A 264 -4.20 18.05 7.73
C SER A 264 -4.61 17.13 6.58
N ASP A 265 -3.62 16.49 5.95
CA ASP A 265 -3.78 15.49 4.91
C ASP A 265 -4.47 14.22 5.42
N ALA A 266 -4.19 13.78 6.66
CA ALA A 266 -4.92 12.68 7.29
C ALA A 266 -6.43 12.97 7.35
N LYS A 267 -6.81 14.21 7.67
CA LYS A 267 -8.23 14.64 7.67
C LYS A 267 -8.84 14.57 6.27
N LEU A 268 -8.08 14.96 5.24
CA LEU A 268 -8.50 14.82 3.84
C LEU A 268 -8.70 13.35 3.47
N ILE A 269 -7.77 12.46 3.82
CA ILE A 269 -7.88 11.02 3.54
C ILE A 269 -9.11 10.43 4.24
N PHE A 270 -9.34 10.74 5.51
CA PHE A 270 -10.53 10.27 6.23
C PHE A 270 -11.83 10.86 5.68
N TRP A 271 -11.80 12.10 5.20
CA TRP A 271 -12.93 12.68 4.47
C TRP A 271 -13.18 11.93 3.15
N MET A 272 -12.14 11.68 2.36
CA MET A 272 -12.25 10.91 1.11
C MET A 272 -12.81 9.51 1.36
N GLY A 273 -12.35 8.83 2.42
CA GLY A 273 -12.88 7.53 2.82
C GLY A 273 -14.37 7.55 3.14
N ARG A 274 -14.85 8.57 3.89
CA ARG A 274 -16.28 8.75 4.20
C ARG A 274 -17.14 9.08 2.97
N HIS A 275 -16.53 9.68 1.94
CA HIS A 275 -17.21 10.12 0.74
C HIS A 275 -16.79 9.34 -0.52
N TRP A 276 -16.30 8.11 -0.36
CA TRP A 276 -15.72 7.35 -1.47
C TRP A 276 -16.71 7.11 -2.63
N LEU A 277 -18.00 6.88 -2.33
CA LEU A 277 -19.04 6.73 -3.35
C LEU A 277 -19.18 7.98 -4.24
N MET A 278 -19.16 9.16 -3.62
CA MET A 278 -19.23 10.44 -4.34
C MET A 278 -18.01 10.64 -5.23
N LEU A 279 -16.82 10.32 -4.72
CA LEU A 279 -15.56 10.43 -5.47
C LEU A 279 -15.53 9.46 -6.64
N THR A 280 -15.95 8.21 -6.44
CA THR A 280 -16.04 7.20 -7.50
C THR A 280 -17.02 7.64 -8.60
N ALA A 281 -18.23 8.08 -8.23
CA ALA A 281 -19.20 8.57 -9.22
C ALA A 281 -18.67 9.77 -10.01
N SER A 282 -18.01 10.71 -9.33
CA SER A 282 -17.38 11.88 -9.96
C SER A 282 -16.25 11.47 -10.91
N GLY A 283 -15.42 10.50 -10.51
CA GLY A 283 -14.35 9.95 -11.32
C GLY A 283 -14.86 9.30 -12.62
N PHE A 284 -15.91 8.48 -12.53
CA PHE A 284 -16.55 7.89 -13.72
C PHE A 284 -17.15 8.94 -14.65
N LEU A 285 -17.76 10.00 -14.09
CA LEU A 285 -18.29 11.10 -14.88
C LEU A 285 -17.16 11.83 -15.64
N VAL A 286 -16.05 12.14 -14.98
CA VAL A 286 -14.88 12.78 -15.61
C VAL A 286 -14.29 11.87 -16.69
N ALA A 287 -14.09 10.58 -16.40
CA ALA A 287 -13.58 9.61 -17.36
C ALA A 287 -14.50 9.47 -18.58
N GLY A 288 -15.82 9.48 -18.38
CA GLY A 288 -16.82 9.48 -19.45
C GLY A 288 -16.71 10.72 -20.35
N VAL A 289 -16.58 11.91 -19.76
CA VAL A 289 -16.40 13.18 -20.50
C VAL A 289 -15.11 13.17 -21.30
N VAL A 290 -13.99 12.76 -20.70
CA VAL A 290 -12.69 12.65 -21.39
C VAL A 290 -12.75 11.63 -22.52
N GLY A 291 -13.34 10.45 -22.27
CA GLY A 291 -13.52 9.40 -23.28
C GLY A 291 -14.37 9.86 -24.46
N ALA A 292 -15.47 10.55 -24.20
CA ALA A 292 -16.31 11.15 -25.25
C ALA A 292 -15.55 12.21 -26.07
N GLY A 293 -14.75 13.04 -25.41
CA GLY A 293 -13.87 14.02 -26.06
C GLY A 293 -12.83 13.37 -26.97
N LEU A 294 -12.14 12.33 -26.49
CA LEU A 294 -11.16 11.56 -27.27
C LEU A 294 -11.82 10.85 -28.46
N TRP A 295 -13.00 10.27 -28.26
CA TRP A 295 -13.77 9.65 -29.34
C TRP A 295 -14.17 10.66 -30.41
N TRP A 296 -14.61 11.85 -30.01
CA TRP A 296 -14.95 12.93 -30.93
C TRP A 296 -13.74 13.38 -31.76
N VAL A 297 -12.57 13.56 -31.13
CA VAL A 297 -11.31 13.89 -31.82
C VAL A 297 -10.89 12.78 -32.78
N TYR A 298 -10.92 11.52 -32.34
CA TYR A 298 -10.63 10.35 -33.18
C TYR A 298 -11.52 10.30 -34.42
N GLY A 299 -12.83 10.52 -34.23
CA GLY A 299 -13.80 10.60 -35.32
C GLY A 299 -13.48 11.72 -36.31
N ARG A 300 -13.14 12.92 -35.83
CA ARG A 300 -12.75 14.06 -36.68
C ARG A 300 -11.47 13.80 -37.47
N VAL A 301 -10.44 13.26 -36.83
CA VAL A 301 -9.13 12.98 -37.47
C VAL A 301 -9.24 11.87 -38.51
N LEU A 302 -10.00 10.80 -38.26
CA LEU A 302 -10.22 9.75 -39.25
C LEU A 302 -11.16 10.16 -40.39
N LEU A 303 -12.18 10.97 -40.12
CA LEU A 303 -13.04 11.51 -41.17
C LEU A 303 -12.28 12.50 -42.08
N LEU A 304 -11.35 13.28 -41.52
CA LEU A 304 -10.40 14.10 -42.30
C LEU A 304 -9.45 13.22 -43.13
N GLY A 305 -9.01 12.08 -42.59
CA GLY A 305 -8.24 11.08 -43.33
C GLY A 305 -9.02 10.44 -44.50
N GLN A 306 -10.33 10.20 -44.33
CA GLN A 306 -11.19 9.70 -45.40
C GLN A 306 -11.51 10.75 -46.46
N MET A 307 -11.55 12.05 -46.12
CA MET A 307 -11.75 13.13 -47.09
C MET A 307 -10.53 13.37 -48.00
N ARG A 308 -9.31 13.05 -47.54
CA ARG A 308 -8.09 13.06 -48.39
C ARG A 308 -7.98 11.85 -49.35
N GLY A 309 -8.81 10.82 -49.16
CA GLY A 309 -8.81 9.60 -49.98
C GLY A 309 -9.92 9.53 -51.06
N ARG A 310 -10.73 10.57 -51.22
CA ARG A 310 -11.72 10.64 -52.31
C ARG A 310 -11.04 11.19 -53.57
N PRO A 311 -11.09 10.50 -54.74
CA PRO A 311 -10.71 11.12 -56.00
C PRO A 311 -11.64 12.33 -56.21
N ALA A 312 -11.06 13.45 -56.64
CA ALA A 312 -11.82 14.64 -57.02
C ALA A 312 -12.99 14.24 -57.93
N PRO A 313 -14.21 14.78 -57.74
CA PRO A 313 -15.26 14.55 -58.71
C PRO A 313 -14.77 15.11 -60.04
N ARG A 314 -14.74 14.27 -61.09
CA ARG A 314 -14.59 14.71 -62.48
C ARG A 314 -15.83 15.53 -62.87
N GLY A 315 -15.95 16.73 -62.31
CA GLY A 315 -16.85 17.77 -62.79
C GLY A 315 -16.22 18.39 -64.02
N GLY A 316 -16.56 17.86 -65.19
CA GLY A 316 -16.27 18.51 -66.46
C GLY A 316 -16.90 19.90 -66.46
N CYS A 317 -16.06 20.92 -66.44
CA CYS A 317 -16.49 22.31 -66.58
C CYS A 317 -17.09 22.50 -67.98
N ALA A 318 -18.39 22.76 -68.05
CA ALA A 318 -19.19 22.91 -69.26
C ALA A 318 -18.97 24.27 -69.96
N LEU A 319 -17.72 24.68 -70.18
CA LEU A 319 -17.39 26.01 -70.71
C LEU A 319 -16.41 26.04 -71.90
N TRP A 320 -15.99 24.88 -72.42
CA TRP A 320 -15.05 24.81 -73.55
C TRP A 320 -15.56 23.95 -74.72
N ARG A 321 -16.84 24.09 -75.08
CA ARG A 321 -17.38 23.66 -76.38
C ARG A 321 -17.91 24.86 -77.14
N ARG A 322 -17.02 25.73 -77.63
CA ARG A 322 -17.25 26.70 -78.73
C ARG A 322 -15.98 27.52 -78.98
N ALA A 323 -14.93 26.86 -79.46
CA ALA A 323 -13.76 27.54 -80.03
C ALA A 323 -12.98 26.56 -80.94
N SER A 324 -13.64 26.06 -81.99
CA SER A 324 -12.99 25.33 -83.10
C SER A 324 -13.76 25.48 -84.41
N LEU A 325 -14.56 26.55 -84.53
CA LEU A 325 -15.20 26.96 -85.77
C LEU A 325 -14.56 28.30 -86.17
N LEU A 326 -13.46 28.23 -86.93
CA LEU A 326 -12.95 29.25 -87.85
C LEU A 326 -11.47 28.97 -88.14
N LYS A 327 -11.23 28.04 -89.07
CA LYS A 327 -10.03 28.01 -89.89
C LYS A 327 -10.46 27.63 -91.31
N LYS A 328 -11.12 28.60 -91.95
CA LYS A 328 -11.21 28.76 -93.42
C LYS A 328 -10.05 29.67 -93.81
N ASP A 329 -9.44 29.66 -94.98
CA ASP A 329 -9.39 28.83 -96.19
C ASP A 329 -8.17 29.42 -96.93
N TYR A 330 -7.46 28.66 -97.76
CA TYR A 330 -6.75 29.25 -98.89
C TYR A 330 -6.87 28.31 -100.09
N GLU A 331 -7.84 28.61 -100.95
CA GLU A 331 -7.85 28.25 -102.37
C GLU A 331 -7.47 29.51 -103.16
N LEU A 332 -6.43 29.39 -103.98
CA LEU A 332 -5.94 30.42 -104.90
C LEU A 332 -6.70 30.29 -106.22
N VAL A 333 -7.38 31.36 -106.65
CA VAL A 333 -7.69 31.60 -108.06
C VAL A 333 -7.35 33.05 -108.37
N GLU A 334 -6.23 33.23 -109.06
CA GLU A 334 -5.97 34.39 -109.91
C GLU A 334 -6.94 34.38 -111.10
N ARG A 335 -7.49 35.55 -111.42
CA ARG A 335 -7.65 36.04 -112.80
C ARG A 335 -8.31 37.42 -112.80
N HIS A 336 -7.61 38.43 -113.30
CA HIS A 336 -7.76 38.84 -114.70
C HIS A 336 -6.90 40.06 -115.02
N GLU A 337 -6.04 39.91 -116.01
CA GLU A 337 -5.84 40.94 -117.04
C GLU A 337 -6.31 40.37 -118.38
N VAL A 338 -7.18 41.16 -119.02
CA VAL A 338 -7.66 41.21 -120.43
C VAL A 338 -8.44 40.02 -120.99
#